data_AF-A0AAU6RJ99-F1
#
_entry.id   AF-A0AAU6RJ99-F1
#
_cell.length_a   1.000
_cell.length_b   1.000
_cell.length_c   1.000
_cell.angle_alpha   90.00
_cell.angle_beta   90.00
_cell.angle_gamma   90.00
#
_symmetry.space_group_name_H-M   'P 1'
#
loop_
_entity.id
_entity.type
_entity.pdbx_description
1 polymer ?
#
loop_
_entity_poly.entity_id
_entity_poly.type
_entity_poly.pdbx_seq_one_letter_code
_entity_poly.pdbx_strand_id
1 'polypeptide(L)'
;MERYFTELNGTDEFIVISNYVATQVTEDVLTTLYTPLIGVECIGVYQFMRQFLTGYDQTSDVINHYVILSELKMNLAHFEVIRKRLEAIGLLKTYMRIEDNQKFVYKLIAPVMPSQFFNDPMLSVFLFQQVGKPRYQQLKSRFCNETLNLDGYQDVSSKYMDVFGTPKSPEKAIFEGNEYLVKQHESLGIPVHQSIRLILIYWRCCSHRI
;
A
#
# COMPACT_ATOMS: atom_id res chain seq x y z
N MET A 1 -25.56 -1.45 29.53
CA MET A 1 -25.01 -0.09 29.44
C MET A 1 -24.51 0.10 28.02
N GLU A 2 -25.27 0.79 27.17
CA GLU A 2 -24.76 1.18 25.85
C GLU A 2 -23.61 2.16 26.08
N ARG A 3 -22.39 1.80 25.65
CA ARG A 3 -21.24 2.67 25.76
C ARG A 3 -21.29 3.66 24.60
N TYR A 4 -21.71 4.90 24.89
CA TYR A 4 -21.80 5.96 23.88
C TYR A 4 -20.40 6.42 23.45
N PHE A 5 -20.21 6.58 22.15
CA PHE A 5 -19.04 7.26 21.60
C PHE A 5 -18.90 8.65 22.22
N THR A 6 -17.72 8.95 22.73
CA THR A 6 -17.31 10.30 23.13
C THR A 6 -16.34 10.82 22.06
N GLU A 7 -16.23 12.13 21.87
CA GLU A 7 -15.19 12.68 20.97
C GLU A 7 -13.79 12.15 21.33
N LEU A 8 -12.90 12.08 20.34
CA LEU A 8 -11.51 11.64 20.52
C LEU A 8 -10.87 12.44 21.65
N ASN A 9 -10.08 11.79 22.50
CA ASN A 9 -9.33 12.43 23.58
C ASN A 9 -7.82 12.22 23.42
N GLY A 10 -7.05 13.16 23.96
CA GLY A 10 -5.59 13.08 23.94
C GLY A 10 -5.05 11.83 24.65
N THR A 11 -5.76 11.33 25.66
CA THR A 11 -5.39 10.13 26.43
C THR A 11 -5.84 8.82 25.80
N ASP A 12 -6.59 8.85 24.70
CA ASP A 12 -7.02 7.62 24.04
C ASP A 12 -5.82 6.90 23.44
N GLU A 13 -5.87 5.57 23.49
CA GLU A 13 -4.81 4.72 22.99
C GLU A 13 -5.04 4.38 21.51
N PHE A 14 -3.96 4.25 20.75
CA PHE A 14 -3.99 3.76 19.39
C PHE A 14 -2.83 2.81 19.09
N ILE A 15 -3.05 1.97 18.09
CA ILE A 15 -1.98 1.25 17.39
C ILE A 15 -2.00 1.63 15.91
N VAL A 16 -0.84 1.55 15.27
CA VAL A 16 -0.67 1.75 13.83
C VAL A 16 -0.36 0.41 13.19
N ILE A 17 -1.06 0.10 12.10
CA ILE A 17 -0.79 -1.08 11.28
C ILE A 17 -0.64 -0.66 9.82
N SER A 18 0.14 -1.41 9.04
CA SER A 18 0.27 -1.18 7.60
C SER A 18 0.11 -2.49 6.83
N ASN A 19 -0.40 -2.39 5.60
CA ASN A 19 -0.46 -3.52 4.66
C ASN A 19 0.67 -3.50 3.62
N TYR A 20 1.64 -2.59 3.76
CA TYR A 20 2.72 -2.43 2.79
C TYR A 20 4.00 -1.92 3.44
N VAL A 21 5.12 -2.20 2.77
CA VAL A 21 6.43 -1.62 3.07
C VAL A 21 6.66 -0.47 2.11
N ALA A 22 7.06 0.68 2.64
CA ALA A 22 7.32 1.84 1.82
C ALA A 22 8.54 1.64 0.90
N THR A 23 8.40 2.14 -0.31
CA THR A 23 9.43 2.14 -1.34
C THR A 23 9.65 3.56 -1.83
N GLN A 24 10.73 3.78 -2.57
CA GLN A 24 10.99 5.09 -3.18
C GLN A 24 9.83 5.54 -4.10
N VAL A 25 9.18 4.59 -4.79
CA VAL A 25 8.04 4.88 -5.67
C VAL A 25 6.84 5.37 -4.85
N THR A 26 6.52 4.72 -3.73
CA THR A 26 5.40 5.16 -2.89
C THR A 26 5.65 6.54 -2.28
N GLU A 27 6.88 6.87 -1.89
CA GLU A 27 7.22 8.22 -1.40
C GLU A 27 7.08 9.28 -2.50
N ASP A 28 7.53 8.97 -3.73
CA ASP A 28 7.41 9.90 -4.86
C ASP A 28 5.94 10.15 -5.23
N VAL A 29 5.08 9.12 -5.14
CA VAL A 29 3.64 9.26 -5.33
C VAL A 29 3.01 10.14 -4.24
N LEU A 30 3.34 9.90 -2.97
CA LEU A 30 2.81 10.71 -1.86
C LEU A 30 3.20 12.18 -2.02
N THR A 31 4.49 12.42 -2.22
CA THR A 31 5.05 13.79 -2.29
C THR A 31 4.64 14.53 -3.56
N THR A 32 4.58 13.85 -4.71
CA THR A 32 4.33 14.49 -6.00
C THR A 32 2.85 14.49 -6.41
N LEU A 33 2.09 13.43 -6.11
CA LEU A 33 0.70 13.28 -6.57
C LEU A 33 -0.34 13.55 -5.47
N TYR A 34 -0.12 13.09 -4.24
CA TYR A 34 -1.09 13.30 -3.15
C TYR A 34 -0.94 14.67 -2.46
N THR A 35 0.28 15.17 -2.27
CA THR A 35 0.49 16.49 -1.62
C THR A 35 -0.34 17.62 -2.24
N PRO A 36 -0.44 17.77 -3.58
CA PRO A 36 -1.29 18.81 -4.18
C PRO A 36 -2.78 18.67 -3.86
N LEU A 37 -3.25 17.45 -3.52
CA LEU A 37 -4.66 17.18 -3.24
C LEU A 37 -5.04 17.45 -1.78
N ILE A 38 -4.19 17.04 -0.85
CA ILE A 38 -4.52 17.01 0.59
C ILE A 38 -3.62 17.90 1.45
N GLY A 39 -2.56 18.47 0.88
CA GLY A 39 -1.62 19.34 1.56
C GLY A 39 -0.50 18.59 2.29
N VAL A 40 0.57 19.32 2.61
CA VAL A 40 1.79 18.80 3.23
C VAL A 40 1.56 18.25 4.64
N GLU A 41 0.64 18.84 5.41
CA GLU A 41 0.35 18.42 6.79
C GLU A 41 -0.24 17.01 6.84
N CYS A 42 -1.14 16.67 5.90
CA CYS A 42 -1.70 15.32 5.81
C CYS A 42 -0.62 14.29 5.50
N ILE A 43 0.28 14.60 4.56
CA ILE A 43 1.40 13.73 4.21
C ILE A 43 2.37 13.59 5.39
N GLY A 44 2.62 14.69 6.11
CA GLY A 44 3.45 14.70 7.32
C GLY A 44 2.89 13.81 8.42
N VAL A 45 1.59 13.92 8.74
CA VAL A 45 0.94 13.03 9.74
C VAL A 45 1.00 11.58 9.30
N TYR A 46 0.72 11.28 8.03
CA TYR A 46 0.81 9.93 7.48
C TYR A 46 2.22 9.33 7.62
N GLN A 47 3.25 10.10 7.24
CA GLN A 47 4.65 9.67 7.36
C GLN A 47 5.10 9.57 8.82
N PHE A 48 4.63 10.46 9.68
CA PHE A 48 4.90 10.41 11.13
C PHE A 48 4.33 9.13 11.75
N MET A 49 3.07 8.76 11.46
CA MET A 49 2.49 7.51 11.97
C MET A 49 3.26 6.27 11.50
N ARG A 50 3.83 6.30 10.30
CA ARG A 50 4.62 5.18 9.78
C ARG A 50 5.88 4.88 10.59
N GLN A 51 6.47 5.86 11.26
CA GLN A 51 7.68 5.66 12.04
C GLN A 51 7.45 4.70 13.24
N PHE A 52 6.20 4.56 13.67
CA PHE A 52 5.83 3.66 14.76
C PHE A 52 5.73 2.19 14.34
N LEU A 53 5.72 1.92 13.02
CA LEU A 53 5.65 0.55 12.52
C LEU A 53 6.97 -0.16 12.79
N THR A 54 6.91 -1.33 13.43
CA THR A 54 8.08 -2.14 13.75
C THR A 54 7.96 -3.54 13.15
N GLY A 55 9.11 -4.19 12.96
CA GLY A 55 9.20 -5.58 12.54
C GLY A 55 8.65 -5.89 11.14
N TYR A 56 8.58 -7.19 10.83
CA TYR A 56 8.00 -7.69 9.58
C TYR A 56 6.47 -7.60 9.57
N ASP A 57 5.84 -7.64 10.75
CA ASP A 57 4.38 -7.63 10.89
C ASP A 57 3.75 -6.24 10.72
N GLN A 58 4.58 -5.21 10.53
CA GLN A 58 4.16 -3.84 10.23
C GLN A 58 3.07 -3.36 11.20
N THR A 59 3.35 -3.51 12.48
CA THR A 59 2.46 -3.15 13.59
C THR A 59 3.26 -2.40 14.66
N SER A 60 2.65 -1.39 15.26
CA SER A 60 3.25 -0.64 16.36
C SER A 60 2.87 -1.24 17.73
N ASP A 61 3.60 -0.84 18.76
CA ASP A 61 3.13 -0.93 20.14
C ASP A 61 1.91 -0.01 20.38
N VAL A 62 1.30 -0.09 21.56
CA VAL A 62 0.22 0.79 22.00
C VAL A 62 0.78 2.18 22.33
N ILE A 63 0.18 3.22 21.76
CA ILE A 63 0.63 4.62 21.86
C ILE A 63 -0.53 5.51 22.29
N ASN A 64 -0.21 6.63 22.93
CA ASN A 64 -1.18 7.64 23.32
C ASN A 64 -1.24 8.79 22.31
N HIS A 65 -2.44 9.31 21.99
CA HIS A 65 -2.59 10.43 21.04
C HIS A 65 -1.78 11.67 21.43
N TYR A 66 -1.48 11.87 22.72
CA TYR A 66 -0.58 12.92 23.18
C TYR A 66 0.76 12.95 22.44
N VAL A 67 1.29 11.80 22.01
CA VAL A 67 2.54 11.72 21.23
C VAL A 67 2.40 12.48 19.91
N ILE A 68 1.35 12.19 19.11
CA ILE A 68 1.10 12.89 17.84
C ILE A 68 0.90 14.39 18.08
N LEU A 69 0.05 14.74 19.05
CA LEU A 69 -0.31 16.14 19.32
C LEU A 69 0.91 16.97 19.76
N SER A 70 1.73 16.42 20.66
CA SER A 70 2.87 17.10 21.26
C SER A 70 4.07 17.18 20.31
N GLU A 71 4.35 16.15 19.51
CA GLU A 71 5.48 16.13 18.59
C GLU A 71 5.21 16.93 17.32
N LEU A 72 4.01 16.78 16.74
CA LEU A 72 3.61 17.53 15.54
C LEU A 72 3.05 18.93 15.87
N LYS A 73 3.05 19.34 17.15
CA LYS A 73 2.61 20.66 17.62
C LYS A 73 1.21 21.04 17.13
N MET A 74 0.28 20.09 17.17
CA MET A 74 -1.10 20.28 16.74
C MET A 74 -2.10 19.98 17.84
N ASN A 75 -3.26 20.65 17.79
CA ASN A 75 -4.37 20.36 18.68
C ASN A 75 -5.24 19.22 18.12
N LEU A 76 -6.09 18.68 19.00
CA LEU A 76 -6.91 17.52 18.70
C LEU A 76 -7.91 17.75 17.56
N ALA A 77 -8.58 18.91 17.56
CA ALA A 77 -9.54 19.27 16.51
C ALA A 77 -8.88 19.32 15.13
N HIS A 78 -7.65 19.85 15.05
CA HIS A 78 -6.87 19.89 13.82
C HIS A 78 -6.43 18.49 13.37
N PHE A 79 -5.96 17.67 14.31
CA PHE A 79 -5.64 16.26 14.03
C PHE A 79 -6.86 15.50 13.48
N GLU A 80 -8.05 15.71 14.04
CA GLU A 80 -9.27 15.08 13.51
C GLU A 80 -9.58 15.48 12.07
N VAL A 81 -9.37 16.76 11.72
CA VAL A 81 -9.54 17.22 10.34
C VAL A 81 -8.54 16.53 9.41
N ILE A 82 -7.27 16.45 9.79
CA ILE A 82 -6.25 15.74 9.00
C ILE A 82 -6.58 14.25 8.86
N ARG A 83 -6.95 13.59 9.96
CA ARG A 83 -7.38 12.19 9.98
C ARG A 83 -8.51 11.95 8.98
N LYS A 84 -9.58 12.75 9.04
CA LYS A 84 -10.72 12.64 8.12
C LYS A 84 -10.33 12.88 6.66
N ARG A 85 -9.37 13.79 6.38
CA ARG A 85 -8.85 13.99 5.01
C ARG A 85 -8.05 12.78 4.51
N LEU A 86 -7.21 12.20 5.36
CA LEU A 86 -6.47 10.97 5.04
C LEU A 86 -7.41 9.77 4.82
N GLU A 87 -8.49 9.68 5.59
CA GLU A 87 -9.54 8.68 5.40
C GLU A 87 -10.28 8.87 4.07
N ALA A 88 -10.70 10.11 3.77
CA ALA A 88 -11.46 10.44 2.57
C ALA A 88 -10.68 10.16 1.28
N ILE A 89 -9.37 10.41 1.27
CA ILE A 89 -8.51 10.13 0.10
C ILE A 89 -8.05 8.67 0.03
N GLY A 90 -8.37 7.86 1.05
CA GLY A 90 -8.07 6.42 1.08
C GLY A 90 -6.66 6.05 1.55
N LEU A 91 -5.91 6.96 2.15
CA LEU A 91 -4.59 6.67 2.73
C LEU A 91 -4.67 6.12 4.16
N LEU A 92 -5.78 6.34 4.86
CA LEU A 92 -5.99 5.87 6.23
C LEU A 92 -7.31 5.13 6.34
N LYS A 93 -7.32 4.03 7.12
CA LYS A 93 -8.54 3.44 7.65
C LYS A 93 -8.47 3.45 9.17
N THR A 94 -9.52 3.95 9.79
CA THR A 94 -9.62 4.01 11.25
C THR A 94 -10.64 3.00 11.73
N TYR A 95 -10.25 2.18 12.69
CA TYR A 95 -11.14 1.34 13.48
C TYR A 95 -11.13 1.81 14.91
N MET A 96 -12.24 1.63 15.61
CA MET A 96 -12.39 2.03 16.99
C MET A 96 -13.17 0.95 17.74
N ARG A 97 -12.75 0.68 18.96
CA ARG A 97 -13.49 -0.17 19.89
C ARG A 97 -13.65 0.55 21.22
N ILE A 98 -14.85 0.50 21.76
CA ILE A 98 -15.16 1.05 23.09
C ILE A 98 -15.14 -0.10 24.09
N GLU A 99 -14.01 -0.26 24.78
CA GLU A 99 -13.90 -1.09 25.97
C GLU A 99 -14.05 -0.17 27.19
N ASP A 100 -13.14 -0.26 28.16
CA ASP A 100 -13.15 0.62 29.33
C ASP A 100 -12.64 2.04 28.98
N ASN A 101 -11.78 2.13 27.97
CA ASN A 101 -11.36 3.36 27.29
C ASN A 101 -11.57 3.19 25.77
N GLN A 102 -11.57 4.30 25.02
CA GLN A 102 -11.57 4.24 23.55
C GLN A 102 -10.20 3.81 23.04
N LYS A 103 -10.19 2.79 22.19
CA LYS A 103 -8.98 2.28 21.52
C LYS A 103 -9.13 2.41 20.02
N PHE A 104 -8.10 2.94 19.37
CA PHE A 104 -8.07 3.17 17.93
C PHE A 104 -7.07 2.26 17.22
N VAL A 105 -7.39 1.90 15.98
CA VAL A 105 -6.45 1.26 15.06
C VAL A 105 -6.37 2.12 13.82
N TYR A 106 -5.18 2.68 13.58
CA TYR A 106 -4.86 3.43 12.38
C TYR A 106 -4.17 2.52 11.38
N LYS A 107 -4.95 2.04 10.40
CA LYS A 107 -4.45 1.25 9.30
C LYS A 107 -4.01 2.15 8.16
N LEU A 108 -2.70 2.27 8.00
CA LEU A 108 -2.07 2.96 6.88
C LEU A 108 -2.23 2.12 5.62
N ILE A 109 -2.73 2.77 4.57
CA ILE A 109 -2.97 2.16 3.26
C ILE A 109 -1.92 2.70 2.29
N ALA A 110 -1.32 1.80 1.52
CA ALA A 110 -0.39 2.18 0.45
C ALA A 110 -1.04 3.18 -0.51
N PRO A 111 -0.32 4.22 -0.96
CA PRO A 111 -0.78 4.99 -2.09
C PRO A 111 -0.93 4.08 -3.31
N VAL A 112 -1.94 4.35 -4.15
CA VAL A 112 -2.14 3.57 -5.37
C VAL A 112 -0.95 3.76 -6.32
N MET A 113 -0.69 2.77 -7.17
CA MET A 113 0.38 2.88 -8.16
C MET A 113 0.09 4.07 -9.09
N PRO A 114 1.12 4.74 -9.65
CA PRO A 114 0.89 5.92 -10.47
C PRO A 114 -0.06 5.66 -11.65
N SER A 115 0.04 4.50 -12.30
CA SER A 115 -0.87 4.09 -13.36
C SER A 115 -2.33 3.98 -12.88
N GLN A 116 -2.56 3.47 -11.68
CA GLN A 116 -3.89 3.41 -11.06
C GLN A 116 -4.39 4.81 -10.68
N PHE A 117 -3.51 5.68 -10.16
CA PHE A 117 -3.84 7.06 -9.82
C PHE A 117 -4.37 7.84 -11.04
N PHE A 118 -3.65 7.78 -12.17
CA PHE A 118 -4.06 8.51 -13.38
C PHE A 118 -5.26 7.89 -14.10
N ASN A 119 -5.52 6.59 -13.89
CA ASN A 119 -6.68 5.88 -14.43
C ASN A 119 -7.94 6.05 -13.57
N ASP A 120 -7.81 6.43 -12.29
CA ASP A 120 -8.95 6.77 -11.43
C ASP A 120 -9.52 8.14 -11.83
N PRO A 121 -10.79 8.23 -12.27
CA PRO A 121 -11.35 9.51 -12.73
C PRO A 121 -11.40 10.58 -11.64
N MET A 122 -11.60 10.21 -10.37
CA MET A 122 -11.72 11.18 -9.28
C MET A 122 -10.35 11.78 -8.96
N LEU A 123 -9.32 10.95 -8.73
CA LEU A 123 -7.97 11.41 -8.41
C LEU A 123 -7.32 12.15 -9.58
N SER A 124 -7.49 11.63 -10.80
CA SER A 124 -6.91 12.21 -12.01
C SER A 124 -7.48 13.59 -12.34
N VAL A 125 -8.81 13.76 -12.26
CA VAL A 125 -9.46 15.06 -12.46
C VAL A 125 -9.14 16.02 -11.31
N PHE A 126 -9.15 15.53 -10.06
CA PHE A 126 -8.82 16.37 -8.92
C PHE A 126 -7.39 16.92 -9.00
N LEU A 127 -6.41 16.09 -9.37
CA LEU A 127 -5.04 16.54 -9.61
C LEU A 127 -4.99 17.57 -10.74
N PHE A 128 -5.66 17.32 -11.86
CA PHE A 128 -5.72 18.28 -12.97
C PHE A 128 -6.25 19.65 -12.54
N GLN A 129 -7.30 19.68 -11.70
CA GLN A 129 -7.86 20.91 -11.15
C GLN A 129 -6.88 21.64 -10.22
N GLN A 130 -6.11 20.91 -9.41
CA GLN A 130 -5.16 21.52 -8.47
C GLN A 130 -3.90 22.07 -9.16
N VAL A 131 -3.35 21.36 -10.14
CA VAL A 131 -2.04 21.71 -10.72
C VAL A 131 -2.11 22.35 -12.11
N GLY A 132 -3.27 22.28 -12.77
CA GLY A 132 -3.47 22.78 -14.13
C GLY A 132 -2.84 21.91 -15.21
N LYS A 133 -3.23 22.18 -16.47
CA LYS A 133 -2.88 21.36 -17.63
C LYS A 133 -1.38 21.13 -17.84
N PRO A 134 -0.50 22.16 -17.81
CA PRO A 134 0.92 21.96 -18.12
C PRO A 134 1.61 21.04 -17.11
N ARG A 135 1.38 21.30 -15.82
CA ARG A 135 1.96 20.49 -14.74
C ARG A 135 1.36 19.09 -14.72
N TYR A 136 0.06 18.94 -14.95
CA TYR A 136 -0.58 17.62 -15.03
C TYR A 136 0.04 16.75 -16.14
N GLN A 137 0.26 17.31 -17.34
CA GLN A 137 0.89 16.59 -18.44
C GLN A 137 2.33 16.17 -18.09
N GLN A 138 3.11 17.05 -17.46
CA GLN A 138 4.46 16.73 -16.98
C GLN A 138 4.43 15.58 -15.96
N LEU A 139 3.52 15.62 -14.98
CA LEU A 139 3.40 14.57 -13.97
C LEU A 139 2.97 13.24 -14.60
N LYS A 140 1.99 13.27 -15.51
CA LYS A 140 1.53 12.07 -16.22
C LYS A 140 2.65 11.45 -17.04
N SER A 141 3.43 12.26 -17.77
CA SER A 141 4.58 11.77 -18.54
C SER A 141 5.68 11.17 -17.66
N ARG A 142 5.97 11.78 -16.49
CA ARG A 142 6.97 11.27 -15.53
C ARG A 142 6.62 9.90 -14.97
N PHE A 143 5.34 9.67 -14.68
CA PHE A 143 4.89 8.47 -13.96
C PHE A 143 4.30 7.38 -14.87
N CYS A 144 3.74 7.77 -15.99
CA CYS A 144 3.24 6.87 -17.02
C CYS A 144 4.22 6.97 -18.19
N ASN A 145 5.36 6.28 -18.08
CA ASN A 145 6.29 6.14 -19.20
C ASN A 145 5.51 5.66 -20.43
N GLU A 146 5.77 6.28 -21.56
CA GLU A 146 5.39 5.72 -22.85
C GLU A 146 6.08 4.36 -22.94
N THR A 147 5.28 3.30 -23.14
CA THR A 147 5.81 1.96 -23.42
C THR A 147 6.84 2.11 -24.52
N LEU A 148 8.08 1.66 -24.28
CA LEU A 148 9.11 1.63 -25.31
C LEU A 148 8.51 1.05 -26.57
N ASN A 149 8.56 1.79 -27.67
CA ASN A 149 8.13 1.24 -28.94
C ASN A 149 9.17 0.20 -29.36
N LEU A 150 8.79 -1.07 -29.23
CA LEU A 150 9.60 -2.23 -29.62
C LEU A 150 9.26 -2.70 -31.04
N ASP A 151 8.59 -1.87 -31.86
CA ASP A 151 8.38 -2.15 -33.27
C ASP A 151 9.73 -2.42 -33.96
N GLY A 152 9.84 -3.60 -34.59
CA GLY A 152 11.07 -4.07 -35.23
C GLY A 152 12.09 -4.74 -34.30
N TYR A 153 11.85 -4.77 -32.98
CA TYR A 153 12.65 -5.56 -32.05
C TYR A 153 12.08 -6.99 -31.95
N GLN A 154 12.97 -7.97 -32.00
CA GLN A 154 12.63 -9.36 -31.72
C GLN A 154 12.99 -9.69 -30.28
N ASP A 155 12.04 -10.24 -29.52
CA ASP A 155 12.34 -10.79 -28.20
C ASP A 155 13.21 -12.05 -28.35
N VAL A 156 14.46 -11.96 -27.89
CA VAL A 156 15.45 -13.05 -27.89
C VAL A 156 15.70 -13.60 -26.49
N SER A 157 14.83 -13.28 -25.52
CA SER A 157 14.94 -13.75 -24.14
C SER A 157 14.79 -15.27 -24.09
N SER A 158 15.75 -15.95 -23.46
CA SER A 158 15.68 -17.39 -23.27
C SER A 158 14.59 -17.76 -22.26
N LYS A 159 13.83 -18.82 -22.52
CA LYS A 159 12.86 -19.32 -21.54
C LYS A 159 13.60 -20.12 -20.47
N TYR A 160 13.00 -20.19 -19.27
CA TYR A 160 13.55 -20.97 -18.16
C TYR A 160 13.88 -22.41 -18.58
N MET A 161 12.95 -23.07 -19.27
CA MET A 161 13.10 -24.47 -19.72
C MET A 161 14.27 -24.65 -20.69
N ASP A 162 14.57 -23.64 -21.51
CA ASP A 162 15.65 -23.70 -22.51
C ASP A 162 17.04 -23.66 -21.85
N VAL A 163 17.14 -23.06 -20.66
CA VAL A 163 18.41 -22.88 -19.92
C VAL A 163 18.59 -23.90 -18.81
N PHE A 164 17.54 -24.18 -18.05
CA PHE A 164 17.60 -25.02 -16.84
C PHE A 164 17.01 -26.43 -17.02
N GLY A 165 16.33 -26.69 -18.15
CA GLY A 165 15.66 -27.95 -18.42
C GLY A 165 14.37 -28.15 -17.61
N THR A 166 13.79 -29.34 -17.71
CA THR A 166 12.64 -29.74 -16.89
C THR A 166 13.06 -29.91 -15.43
N PRO A 167 12.34 -29.31 -14.46
CA PRO A 167 12.59 -29.57 -13.05
C PRO A 167 12.49 -31.08 -12.81
N LYS A 168 13.57 -31.69 -12.31
CA LYS A 168 13.53 -33.11 -11.94
C LYS A 168 12.53 -33.26 -10.81
N SER A 169 11.61 -34.23 -10.95
CA SER A 169 10.76 -34.60 -9.83
C SER A 169 11.66 -34.99 -8.66
N PRO A 170 11.53 -34.33 -7.51
CA PRO A 170 12.35 -34.68 -6.36
C PRO A 170 12.05 -36.11 -5.91
N GLU A 171 13.04 -36.77 -5.29
CA GLU A 171 12.89 -38.14 -4.82
C GLU A 171 11.73 -38.26 -3.81
N LYS A 172 10.95 -39.35 -3.91
CA LYS A 172 9.77 -39.58 -3.07
C LYS A 172 10.07 -39.53 -1.57
N ALA A 173 11.29 -39.91 -1.16
CA ALA A 173 11.75 -39.85 0.22
C ALA A 173 11.75 -38.44 0.83
N ILE A 174 11.81 -37.37 0.01
CA ILE A 174 11.82 -35.98 0.48
C ILE A 174 10.40 -35.50 0.88
N PHE A 175 9.34 -36.17 0.40
CA PHE A 175 7.95 -35.71 0.54
C PHE A 175 7.03 -36.69 1.27
N GLU A 176 7.53 -37.82 1.76
CA GLU A 176 6.74 -38.73 2.60
C GLU A 176 6.18 -38.00 3.82
N GLY A 177 4.85 -37.87 3.91
CA GLY A 177 4.15 -37.11 4.96
C GLY A 177 3.95 -35.60 4.70
N ASN A 178 4.51 -35.05 3.62
CA ASN A 178 4.45 -33.61 3.28
C ASN A 178 3.83 -33.35 1.89
N GLU A 179 2.98 -34.26 1.43
CA GLU A 179 2.37 -34.26 0.09
C GLU A 179 1.61 -32.97 -0.24
N TYR A 180 1.09 -32.27 0.77
CA TYR A 180 0.41 -30.98 0.62
C TYR A 180 1.32 -29.81 0.22
N LEU A 181 2.65 -29.96 0.32
CA LEU A 181 3.62 -28.94 -0.10
C LEU A 181 3.94 -29.02 -1.61
N VAL A 182 3.62 -30.13 -2.27
CA VAL A 182 3.89 -30.32 -3.70
C VAL A 182 2.73 -29.76 -4.50
N LYS A 183 2.97 -28.65 -5.20
CA LYS A 183 2.00 -28.11 -6.16
C LYS A 183 1.90 -29.08 -7.35
N GLN A 184 0.73 -29.68 -7.54
CA GLN A 184 0.48 -30.67 -8.61
C GLN A 184 0.15 -30.04 -9.97
N HIS A 185 0.05 -28.71 -10.06
CA HIS A 185 -0.18 -28.04 -11.34
C HIS A 185 1.10 -27.95 -12.15
N GLU A 186 0.98 -28.21 -13.45
CA GLU A 186 2.05 -28.07 -14.43
C GLU A 186 2.61 -26.64 -14.39
N SER A 187 3.92 -26.51 -14.20
CA SER A 187 4.57 -25.20 -14.14
C SER A 187 4.51 -24.55 -15.51
N LEU A 188 3.87 -23.38 -15.61
CA LEU A 188 3.86 -22.54 -16.81
C LEU A 188 5.21 -21.80 -17.03
N GLY A 189 6.25 -22.15 -16.26
CA GLY A 189 7.50 -21.42 -16.18
C GLY A 189 7.42 -20.18 -15.28
N ILE A 190 8.56 -19.59 -14.96
CA ILE A 190 8.60 -18.27 -14.34
C ILE A 190 8.19 -17.28 -15.45
N PRO A 191 7.08 -16.54 -15.32
CA PRO A 191 6.68 -15.57 -16.33
C PRO A 191 7.74 -14.45 -16.35
N VAL A 192 8.56 -14.44 -17.40
CA VAL A 192 9.59 -13.42 -17.63
C VAL A 192 8.94 -12.07 -17.99
N HIS A 193 7.70 -12.11 -18.50
CA HIS A 193 6.93 -10.92 -18.84
C HIS A 193 5.96 -10.56 -17.70
N GLN A 194 6.11 -9.36 -17.14
CA GLN A 194 5.11 -8.72 -16.28
C GLN A 194 3.85 -8.40 -17.10
N SER A 195 3.10 -9.42 -17.51
CA SER A 195 1.73 -9.21 -17.97
C SER A 195 0.88 -8.89 -16.74
N ILE A 196 0.21 -7.74 -16.76
CA ILE A 196 -0.64 -7.23 -15.66
C ILE A 196 -1.71 -8.26 -15.23
N ARG A 197 -2.04 -9.24 -16.08
CA ARG A 197 -2.95 -10.35 -15.77
C ARG A 197 -2.38 -11.40 -14.79
N LEU A 198 -1.06 -11.55 -14.70
CA LEU A 198 -0.44 -12.58 -13.86
C LEU A 198 -0.32 -12.18 -12.38
N ILE A 199 -0.33 -10.87 -12.08
CA ILE A 199 -0.27 -10.36 -10.69
C ILE A 199 -1.52 -10.79 -9.90
N LEU A 200 -2.68 -10.86 -10.54
CA LEU A 200 -3.93 -11.33 -9.92
C LEU A 200 -3.95 -12.84 -9.62
N ILE A 201 -3.23 -13.64 -10.41
CA ILE A 201 -3.17 -15.10 -10.24
C ILE A 201 -2.23 -15.45 -9.08
N TYR A 202 -1.08 -14.77 -8.97
CA TYR A 202 -0.13 -15.00 -7.88
C TYR A 202 -0.64 -14.49 -6.51
N TRP A 203 -1.39 -13.38 -6.47
CA TRP A 203 -2.00 -12.90 -5.22
C TRP A 203 -3.06 -13.85 -4.64
N ARG A 204 -3.81 -14.57 -5.50
CA ARG A 204 -4.78 -15.58 -5.04
C ARG A 204 -4.12 -16.80 -4.35
N CYS A 205 -2.87 -17.12 -4.70
CA CYS A 205 -2.16 -18.25 -4.09
C CYS A 205 -1.73 -17.99 -2.63
N CYS A 206 -1.53 -16.74 -2.20
CA CYS A 206 -1.14 -16.41 -0.83
C CYS A 206 -2.33 -16.13 0.12
N SER A 207 -3.55 -16.02 -0.39
CA SER A 207 -4.74 -15.64 0.41
C SER A 207 -5.55 -16.83 0.95
N HIS A 208 -5.04 -18.07 0.87
CA HIS A 208 -5.67 -19.25 1.49
C HIS A 208 -4.74 -19.83 2.57
N ARG A 209 -4.57 -19.07 3.66
CA ARG A 209 -4.24 -19.58 4.99
C ARG A 209 -4.37 -18.45 6.02
N ILE A 210 -5.61 -18.10 6.36
CA ILE A 210 -6.05 -17.78 7.73
C ILE A 210 -7.47 -18.34 7.84
#